data_AF-A0AAD5LB22-F1
#
_entry.id   AF-A0AAD5LB22-F1
#
_cell.length_a   1.000
_cell.length_b   1.000
_cell.length_c   1.000
_cell.angle_alpha   90.00
_cell.angle_beta   90.00
_cell.angle_gamma   90.00
#
_symmetry.space_group_name_H-M   'P 1'
#
loop_
_entity.id
_entity.type
_entity.pdbx_description
1 polymer ?
#
loop_
_entity_poly.entity_id
_entity_poly.type
_entity_poly.pdbx_seq_one_letter_code
_entity_poly.pdbx_strand_id
1 'polypeptide(L)'
;MLLLDKTSERLRSKHVRTLELLQKTLDENVELRDRLGQLQKGTLHLGQGVERSNSTNELEDEIDRLKAEHCSRLVAAEEAARVRHEELGRTIETLQHQQQRLHNDVFTLEARLSAMRESSQQERQHWQLERQQLLEENRALEAEVRRQAEGRPDHQAELCALQLQLDAQRVRERELLGRHDQLQRESRDVHAELTLRTTQLEALQRRAADVERDLKDARDREVRLSDELDSCRDQNAQLHVHVSRLQQALADSAAKPASPQPQADEGSSGEALARLRDVEEQNSRLVHENLALRDSITKLQTQLNDLNRSSGATGSIFAVHVDLKRENAHLRAQVEELKQLQRRFLTTAKKKTMRFPAIS
;
A
#
# COMPACT_ATOMS: atom_id res chain seq x y z
N MET A 1 -52.19 30.25 40.46
CA MET A 1 -50.76 30.57 40.61
C MET A 1 -49.86 29.87 39.57
N LEU A 2 -50.00 28.56 39.33
CA LEU A 2 -49.15 27.76 38.41
C LEU A 2 -49.11 28.15 36.90
N LEU A 3 -50.01 29.01 36.42
CA LEU A 3 -50.06 29.45 35.00
C LEU A 3 -49.16 30.67 34.73
N LEU A 4 -48.96 31.54 35.74
CA LEU A 4 -48.05 32.68 35.68
C LEU A 4 -46.58 32.22 35.71
N ASP A 5 -46.28 31.12 36.41
CA ASP A 5 -44.95 30.53 36.41
C ASP A 5 -44.58 30.00 35.02
N LYS A 6 -45.49 29.32 34.33
CA LYS A 6 -45.25 28.79 32.97
C LYS A 6 -45.04 29.87 31.91
N THR A 7 -45.73 31.01 32.01
CA THR A 7 -45.51 32.14 31.10
C THR A 7 -44.20 32.86 31.42
N SER A 8 -43.87 33.04 32.70
CA SER A 8 -42.59 33.63 33.13
C SER A 8 -41.38 32.75 32.77
N GLU A 9 -41.52 31.43 32.83
CA GLU A 9 -40.49 30.45 32.47
C GLU A 9 -40.28 30.40 30.96
N ARG A 10 -41.37 30.49 30.17
CA ARG A 10 -41.27 30.68 28.71
C ARG A 10 -40.61 32.00 28.34
N LEU A 11 -40.88 33.08 29.07
CA LEU A 11 -40.24 34.37 28.82
C LEU A 11 -38.76 34.35 29.16
N ARG A 12 -38.40 33.69 30.27
CA ARG A 12 -37.01 33.44 30.68
C ARG A 12 -36.27 32.58 29.66
N SER A 13 -36.87 31.48 29.22
CA SER A 13 -36.29 30.60 28.18
C SER A 13 -36.10 31.33 26.84
N LYS A 14 -37.05 32.18 26.43
CA LYS A 14 -36.86 33.05 25.26
C LYS A 14 -35.72 34.05 25.45
N HIS A 15 -35.64 34.71 26.60
CA HIS A 15 -34.54 35.64 26.90
C HIS A 15 -33.18 34.94 26.90
N VAL A 16 -33.08 33.76 27.52
CA VAL A 16 -31.85 32.96 27.52
C VAL A 16 -31.47 32.60 26.09
N ARG A 17 -32.42 32.12 25.28
CA ARG A 17 -32.16 31.79 23.87
C ARG A 17 -31.76 33.02 23.04
N THR A 18 -32.32 34.19 23.31
CA THR A 18 -31.92 35.44 22.65
C THR A 18 -30.52 35.86 23.08
N LEU A 19 -30.16 35.70 24.36
CA LEU A 19 -28.82 35.98 24.86
C LEU A 19 -27.78 35.01 24.29
N GLU A 20 -28.10 33.72 24.18
CA GLU A 20 -27.24 32.72 23.52
C GLU A 20 -27.04 33.05 22.04
N LEU A 21 -28.09 33.49 21.35
CA LEU A 21 -27.98 33.90 19.95
C LEU A 21 -27.09 35.14 19.81
N LEU A 22 -27.26 36.15 20.66
CA LEU A 22 -26.43 37.36 20.66
C LEU A 22 -24.98 37.06 21.02
N GLN A 23 -24.73 36.18 21.98
CA GLN A 23 -23.38 35.73 22.33
C GLN A 23 -22.72 35.06 21.12
N LYS A 24 -23.45 34.16 20.45
CA LYS A 24 -22.96 33.52 19.23
C LYS A 24 -22.67 34.52 18.11
N THR A 25 -23.54 35.53 17.92
CA THR A 25 -23.30 36.59 16.93
C THR A 25 -22.11 37.46 17.31
N LEU A 26 -21.86 37.71 18.60
CA LEU A 26 -20.67 38.44 19.07
C LEU A 26 -19.40 37.63 18.83
N ASP A 27 -19.40 36.34 19.13
CA ASP A 27 -18.27 35.44 18.90
C ASP A 27 -17.96 35.33 17.39
N GLU A 28 -19.00 35.19 16.56
CA GLU A 28 -18.87 35.23 15.09
C GLU A 28 -18.31 36.58 14.59
N ASN A 29 -18.70 37.70 15.21
CA ASN A 29 -18.15 39.02 14.87
C ASN A 29 -16.68 39.18 15.29
N VAL A 30 -16.27 38.57 16.40
CA VAL A 30 -14.85 38.53 16.82
C VAL A 30 -14.04 37.70 15.83
N GLU A 31 -14.52 36.51 15.47
CA GLU A 31 -13.87 35.68 14.43
C GLU A 31 -13.79 36.40 13.07
N LEU A 32 -14.85 37.09 12.65
CA LEU A 32 -14.86 37.87 11.41
C LEU A 32 -13.88 39.05 11.49
N ARG A 33 -13.76 39.71 12.65
CA ARG A 33 -12.75 40.77 12.88
C ARG A 33 -11.34 40.20 12.85
N ASP A 34 -11.10 39.03 13.42
CA ASP A 34 -9.78 38.39 13.38
C ASP A 34 -9.43 37.95 11.96
N ARG A 35 -10.37 37.40 11.20
CA ARG A 35 -10.21 37.11 9.77
C ARG A 35 -9.99 38.37 8.95
N LEU A 36 -10.72 39.46 9.23
CA LEU A 36 -10.50 40.76 8.60
C LEU A 36 -9.16 41.38 8.99
N GLY A 37 -8.67 41.16 10.21
CA GLY A 37 -7.35 41.60 10.66
C GLY A 37 -6.20 40.80 10.03
N GLN A 38 -6.39 39.48 9.85
CA GLN A 38 -5.49 38.63 9.08
C GLN A 38 -5.50 39.02 7.60
N LEU A 39 -6.67 39.29 7.04
CA LEU A 39 -6.80 39.84 5.69
C LEU A 39 -6.15 41.21 5.62
N GLN A 40 -6.39 42.18 6.49
CA GLN A 40 -5.75 43.50 6.45
C GLN A 40 -4.24 43.46 6.62
N LYS A 41 -3.68 42.48 7.34
CA LYS A 41 -2.23 42.22 7.38
C LYS A 41 -1.68 41.59 6.10
N GLY A 42 -2.53 40.94 5.29
CA GLY A 42 -2.19 40.39 3.96
C GLY A 42 -2.78 41.16 2.77
N THR A 43 -3.55 42.23 3.00
CA THR A 43 -4.23 43.00 1.96
C THR A 43 -3.42 44.26 1.72
N LEU A 44 -2.67 44.22 0.63
CA LEU A 44 -2.11 45.39 -0.03
C LEU A 44 -3.16 46.49 -0.08
N HIS A 45 -2.89 47.60 0.60
CA HIS A 45 -3.77 48.77 0.64
C HIS A 45 -3.75 49.46 -0.73
N LEU A 46 -4.49 48.91 -1.69
CA LEU A 46 -4.62 49.43 -3.05
C LEU A 46 -5.45 50.72 -3.17
N GLY A 47 -5.85 51.33 -2.05
CA GLY A 47 -6.93 52.33 -2.04
C GLY A 47 -6.62 53.73 -1.53
N GLN A 48 -5.49 54.00 -0.89
CA GLN A 48 -5.25 55.31 -0.27
C GLN A 48 -3.82 55.77 -0.45
N GLY A 49 -3.57 56.52 -1.52
CA GLY A 49 -2.64 57.67 -1.58
C GLY A 49 -1.24 57.58 -0.97
N VAL A 50 -0.70 56.41 -0.65
CA VAL A 50 0.71 56.24 -0.26
C VAL A 50 1.55 56.22 -1.54
N GLU A 51 2.67 56.93 -1.50
CA GLU A 51 3.65 57.04 -2.58
C GLU A 51 3.86 55.68 -3.27
N ARG A 52 3.47 55.59 -4.55
CA ARG A 52 3.48 54.33 -5.32
C ARG A 52 4.84 53.63 -5.30
N SER A 53 5.93 54.38 -5.14
CA SER A 53 7.31 53.92 -5.02
C SER A 53 7.56 53.01 -3.81
N ASN A 54 6.89 53.22 -2.68
CA ASN A 54 7.10 52.40 -1.49
C ASN A 54 6.32 51.07 -1.60
N SER A 55 5.10 51.11 -2.17
CA SER A 55 4.32 49.88 -2.38
C SER A 55 4.91 48.96 -3.45
N THR A 56 5.59 49.53 -4.46
CA THR A 56 6.29 48.72 -5.48
C THR A 56 7.50 48.02 -4.88
N ASN A 57 8.27 48.69 -4.03
CA ASN A 57 9.42 48.07 -3.35
C ASN A 57 8.96 46.97 -2.37
N GLU A 58 7.90 47.21 -1.59
CA GLU A 58 7.33 46.19 -0.69
C GLU A 58 6.80 44.97 -1.47
N LEU A 59 6.20 45.18 -2.64
CA LEU A 59 5.76 44.11 -3.53
C LEU A 59 6.93 43.33 -4.13
N GLU A 60 8.00 44.02 -4.53
CA GLU A 60 9.23 43.40 -5.05
C GLU A 60 9.92 42.56 -3.96
N ASP A 61 10.05 43.09 -2.74
CA ASP A 61 10.60 42.39 -1.58
C ASP A 61 9.78 41.14 -1.22
N GLU A 62 8.44 41.24 -1.25
CA GLU A 62 7.57 40.08 -0.98
C GLU A 62 7.61 39.05 -2.12
N ILE A 63 7.72 39.48 -3.38
CA ILE A 63 7.92 38.56 -4.52
C ILE A 63 9.24 37.81 -4.36
N ASP A 64 10.34 38.48 -4.02
CA ASP A 64 11.64 37.85 -3.86
C ASP A 64 11.68 36.94 -2.63
N ARG A 65 11.00 37.33 -1.55
CA ARG A 65 10.77 36.45 -0.40
C ARG A 65 9.99 35.20 -0.81
N LEU A 66 8.88 35.33 -1.53
CA LEU A 66 8.08 34.18 -1.97
C LEU A 66 8.86 33.25 -2.90
N LYS A 67 9.70 33.80 -3.80
CA LYS A 67 10.62 32.99 -4.63
C LYS A 67 11.62 32.23 -3.77
N ALA A 68 12.28 32.91 -2.83
CA ALA A 68 13.25 32.29 -1.94
C ALA A 68 12.60 31.19 -1.07
N GLU A 69 11.40 31.44 -0.54
CA GLU A 69 10.63 30.44 0.18
C GLU A 69 10.24 29.26 -0.71
N HIS A 70 9.82 29.49 -1.96
CA HIS A 70 9.47 28.41 -2.88
C HIS A 70 10.68 27.55 -3.25
N CYS A 71 11.81 28.16 -3.60
CA CYS A 71 13.06 27.45 -3.87
C CYS A 71 13.53 26.65 -2.65
N SER A 72 13.47 27.24 -1.45
CA SER A 72 13.82 26.53 -0.20
C SER A 72 12.91 25.33 0.05
N ARG A 73 11.59 25.46 -0.17
CA ARG A 73 10.64 24.36 -0.04
C ARG A 73 10.89 23.24 -1.06
N LEU A 74 11.24 23.58 -2.30
CA LEU A 74 11.56 22.59 -3.33
C LEU A 74 12.84 21.82 -3.01
N VAL A 75 13.91 22.49 -2.56
CA VAL A 75 15.16 21.83 -2.14
C VAL A 75 14.89 20.90 -0.95
N ALA A 76 14.14 21.35 0.05
CA ALA A 76 13.78 20.51 1.19
C ALA A 76 12.94 19.28 0.77
N ALA A 77 12.05 19.43 -0.23
CA ALA A 77 11.27 18.32 -0.76
C ALA A 77 12.13 17.32 -1.54
N GLU A 78 13.10 17.79 -2.32
CA GLU A 78 14.07 16.96 -3.04
C GLU A 78 14.94 16.15 -2.06
N GLU A 79 15.52 16.81 -1.05
CA GLU A 79 16.31 16.15 -0.01
C GLU A 79 15.48 15.10 0.74
N ALA A 80 14.23 15.41 1.11
CA ALA A 80 13.34 14.47 1.77
C ALA A 80 12.99 13.27 0.85
N ALA A 81 12.78 13.50 -0.44
CA ALA A 81 12.53 12.44 -1.41
C ALA A 81 13.76 11.52 -1.58
N ARG A 82 14.96 12.11 -1.66
CA ARG A 82 16.22 11.39 -1.75
C ARG A 82 16.51 10.55 -0.51
N VAL A 83 16.32 11.11 0.70
CA VAL A 83 16.48 10.35 1.95
C VAL A 83 15.51 9.16 1.98
N ARG A 84 14.25 9.37 1.59
CA ARG A 84 13.26 8.29 1.51
C ARG A 84 13.65 7.21 0.50
N HIS A 85 14.20 7.61 -0.65
CA HIS A 85 14.70 6.68 -1.67
C HIS A 85 15.86 5.83 -1.12
N GLU A 86 16.83 6.44 -0.42
CA GLU A 86 17.93 5.72 0.23
C GLU A 86 17.43 4.76 1.34
N GLU A 87 16.46 5.18 2.16
CA GLU A 87 15.85 4.34 3.19
C GLU A 87 15.16 3.12 2.58
N LEU A 88 14.35 3.32 1.54
CA LEU A 88 13.70 2.23 0.81
C LEU A 88 14.75 1.28 0.21
N GLY A 89 15.84 1.80 -0.34
CA GLY A 89 16.97 1.00 -0.83
C GLY A 89 17.55 0.08 0.25
N ARG A 90 17.88 0.63 1.43
CA ARG A 90 18.35 -0.18 2.58
C ARG A 90 17.33 -1.24 2.99
N THR A 91 16.04 -0.91 2.99
CA THR A 91 15.02 -1.91 3.34
C THR A 91 14.96 -3.07 2.34
N ILE A 92 15.13 -2.80 1.05
CA ILE A 92 15.19 -3.84 0.01
C ILE A 92 16.39 -4.76 0.24
N GLU A 93 17.57 -4.21 0.50
CA GLU A 93 18.78 -5.00 0.81
C GLU A 93 18.55 -5.94 2.00
N THR A 94 17.93 -5.43 3.08
CA THR A 94 17.62 -6.27 4.25
C THR A 94 16.61 -7.38 3.92
N LEU A 95 15.59 -7.09 3.10
CA LEU A 95 14.60 -8.07 2.69
C LEU A 95 15.21 -9.13 1.77
N GLN A 96 16.11 -8.75 0.88
CA GLN A 96 16.84 -9.68 0.01
C GLN A 96 17.72 -10.63 0.82
N HIS A 97 18.44 -10.15 1.83
CA HIS A 97 19.20 -11.02 2.73
C HIS A 97 18.31 -11.99 3.51
N GLN A 98 17.16 -11.53 4.01
CA GLN A 98 16.18 -12.41 4.68
C GLN A 98 15.62 -13.47 3.72
N GLN A 99 15.34 -13.08 2.47
CA GLN A 99 14.85 -13.98 1.43
C GLN A 99 15.89 -15.07 1.10
N GLN A 100 17.16 -14.70 0.91
CA GLN A 100 18.24 -15.66 0.65
C GLN A 100 18.38 -16.66 1.80
N ARG A 101 18.32 -16.19 3.05
CA ARG A 101 18.38 -17.06 4.22
C ARG A 101 17.22 -18.06 4.26
N LEU A 102 15.98 -17.59 4.08
CA LEU A 102 14.82 -18.48 4.08
C LEU A 102 14.82 -19.44 2.90
N HIS A 103 15.33 -19.02 1.75
CA HIS A 103 15.48 -19.90 0.60
C HIS A 103 16.45 -21.06 0.91
N ASN A 104 17.59 -20.77 1.55
CA ASN A 104 18.52 -21.81 2.02
C ASN A 104 17.87 -22.73 3.08
N ASP A 105 17.09 -22.18 4.00
CA ASP A 105 16.36 -22.96 5.01
C ASP A 105 15.34 -23.91 4.35
N VAL A 106 14.54 -23.41 3.40
CA VAL A 106 13.59 -24.22 2.62
C VAL A 106 14.32 -25.33 1.87
N PHE A 107 15.39 -25.01 1.14
CA PHE A 107 16.17 -26.00 0.40
C PHE A 107 16.74 -27.10 1.32
N THR A 108 17.27 -26.70 2.49
CA THR A 108 17.81 -27.65 3.48
C THR A 108 16.71 -28.55 4.05
N LEU A 109 15.53 -27.99 4.36
CA LEU A 109 14.39 -28.75 4.85
C LEU A 109 13.81 -29.70 3.78
N GLU A 110 13.79 -29.29 2.51
CA GLU A 110 13.39 -30.15 1.38
C GLU A 110 14.35 -31.33 1.21
N ALA A 111 15.66 -31.09 1.27
CA ALA A 111 16.66 -32.13 1.22
C ALA A 111 16.51 -33.11 2.39
N ARG A 112 16.34 -32.59 3.62
CA ARG A 112 16.11 -33.41 4.82
C ARG A 112 14.82 -34.23 4.72
N LEU A 113 13.73 -33.64 4.25
CA LEU A 113 12.45 -34.33 4.09
C LEU A 113 12.56 -35.45 3.06
N SER A 114 13.29 -35.22 1.96
CA SER A 114 13.55 -36.22 0.93
C SER A 114 14.35 -37.40 1.48
N ALA A 115 15.45 -37.13 2.18
CA ALA A 115 16.25 -38.16 2.83
C ALA A 115 15.45 -38.97 3.87
N MET A 116 14.62 -38.32 4.68
CA MET A 116 13.74 -39.03 5.64
C MET A 116 12.67 -39.86 4.95
N ARG A 117 12.12 -39.42 3.82
CA ARG A 117 11.16 -40.22 3.04
C ARG A 117 11.82 -41.48 2.48
N GLU A 118 13.02 -41.34 1.93
CA GLU A 118 13.82 -42.47 1.43
C GLU A 118 14.18 -43.46 2.55
N SER A 119 14.71 -42.97 3.67
CA SER A 119 15.00 -43.79 4.86
C SER A 119 13.74 -44.48 5.40
N SER A 120 12.62 -43.75 5.54
CA SER A 120 11.36 -44.35 5.98
C SER A 120 10.86 -45.41 4.99
N GLN A 121 11.06 -45.22 3.69
CA GLN A 121 10.68 -46.21 2.68
C GLN A 121 11.55 -47.47 2.77
N GLN A 122 12.87 -47.32 2.91
CA GLN A 122 13.79 -48.44 3.10
C GLN A 122 13.49 -49.21 4.38
N GLU A 123 13.27 -48.50 5.50
CA GLU A 123 12.92 -49.13 6.76
C GLU A 123 11.56 -49.83 6.71
N ARG A 124 10.56 -49.27 6.02
CA ARG A 124 9.28 -49.97 5.78
C ARG A 124 9.46 -51.26 5.01
N GLN A 125 10.30 -51.26 3.97
CA GLN A 125 10.57 -52.46 3.18
C GLN A 125 11.31 -53.49 4.03
N HIS A 126 12.32 -53.07 4.79
CA HIS A 126 13.05 -53.95 5.69
C HIS A 126 12.13 -54.54 6.77
N TRP A 127 11.28 -53.72 7.39
CA TRP A 127 10.29 -54.14 8.36
C TRP A 127 9.26 -55.12 7.77
N GLN A 128 8.79 -54.89 6.54
CA GLN A 128 7.86 -55.82 5.89
C GLN A 128 8.49 -57.21 5.71
N LEU A 129 9.77 -57.27 5.34
CA LEU A 129 10.52 -58.51 5.22
C LEU A 129 10.76 -59.18 6.58
N GLU A 130 11.26 -58.43 7.58
CA GLU A 130 11.50 -58.96 8.93
C GLU A 130 10.20 -59.46 9.57
N ARG A 131 9.08 -58.75 9.37
CA ARG A 131 7.77 -59.19 9.85
C ARG A 131 7.27 -60.44 9.14
N GLN A 132 7.48 -60.58 7.83
CA GLN A 132 7.13 -61.80 7.12
C GLN A 132 7.91 -63.00 7.67
N GLN A 133 9.22 -62.84 7.89
CA GLN A 133 10.08 -63.86 8.49
C GLN A 133 9.60 -64.24 9.90
N LEU A 134 9.35 -63.25 10.76
CA LEU A 134 8.84 -63.48 12.12
C LEU A 134 7.46 -64.17 12.13
N LEU A 135 6.58 -63.85 11.18
CA LEU A 135 5.29 -64.52 11.06
C LEU A 135 5.43 -65.98 10.62
N GLU A 136 6.36 -66.27 9.73
CA GLU A 136 6.68 -67.64 9.31
C GLU A 136 7.30 -68.45 10.46
N GLU A 137 8.25 -67.86 11.18
CA GLU A 137 8.86 -68.43 12.39
C GLU A 137 7.83 -68.67 13.49
N ASN A 138 6.96 -67.69 13.80
CA ASN A 138 5.88 -67.86 14.77
C ASN A 138 4.94 -69.00 14.37
N ARG A 139 4.57 -69.12 13.09
CA ARG A 139 3.73 -70.23 12.62
C ARG A 139 4.42 -71.59 12.81
N ALA A 140 5.73 -71.66 12.54
CA ALA A 140 6.51 -72.87 12.74
C ALA A 140 6.62 -73.23 14.24
N LEU A 141 6.92 -72.25 15.10
CA LEU A 141 7.01 -72.40 16.55
C LEU A 141 5.65 -72.78 17.16
N GLU A 142 4.55 -72.14 16.75
CA GLU A 142 3.21 -72.50 17.19
C GLU A 142 2.84 -73.93 16.80
N ALA A 143 3.25 -74.38 15.61
CA ALA A 143 3.05 -75.77 15.19
C ALA A 143 3.91 -76.76 15.99
N GLU A 144 5.11 -76.37 16.41
CA GLU A 144 5.99 -77.17 17.28
C GLU A 144 5.45 -77.25 18.71
N VAL A 145 5.04 -76.11 19.30
CA VAL A 145 4.38 -76.04 20.60
C VAL A 145 3.13 -76.92 20.64
N ARG A 146 2.30 -76.88 19.59
CA ARG A 146 1.11 -77.76 19.50
C ARG A 146 1.49 -79.24 19.44
N ARG A 147 2.50 -79.61 18.64
CA ARG A 147 2.99 -80.98 18.55
C ARG A 147 3.57 -81.50 19.86
N GLN A 148 4.33 -80.67 20.59
CA GLN A 148 4.91 -81.05 21.89
C GLN A 148 3.87 -81.09 23.00
N ALA A 149 2.84 -80.23 22.96
CA ALA A 149 1.73 -80.24 23.92
C ALA A 149 0.87 -81.52 23.82
N GLU A 150 0.87 -82.19 22.66
CA GLU A 150 0.22 -83.50 22.45
C GLU A 150 1.11 -84.69 22.90
N GLY A 151 2.38 -84.44 23.28
CA GLY A 151 3.36 -85.42 23.76
C GLY A 151 3.45 -85.55 25.29
N ARG A 152 4.26 -86.51 25.78
CA ARG A 152 4.44 -86.88 27.21
C ARG A 152 4.89 -85.70 28.10
N PRO A 153 4.56 -85.71 29.42
CA PRO A 153 4.78 -84.60 30.38
C PRO A 153 6.23 -84.15 30.59
N ASP A 154 7.23 -84.88 30.09
CA ASP A 154 8.65 -84.55 30.23
C ASP A 154 9.07 -83.30 29.41
N HIS A 155 8.22 -82.77 28.51
CA HIS A 155 8.53 -81.64 27.61
C HIS A 155 8.07 -80.27 28.15
N GLN A 156 7.64 -80.19 29.42
CA GLN A 156 7.08 -78.95 29.97
C GLN A 156 8.08 -77.79 30.05
N ALA A 157 9.37 -78.10 30.26
CA ALA A 157 10.44 -77.09 30.22
C ALA A 157 10.66 -76.52 28.80
N GLU A 158 10.54 -77.37 27.77
CA GLU A 158 10.68 -76.97 26.36
C GLU A 158 9.50 -76.09 25.92
N LEU A 159 8.27 -76.43 26.33
CA LEU A 159 7.08 -75.62 26.10
C LEU A 159 7.19 -74.23 26.72
N CYS A 160 7.68 -74.12 27.96
CA CYS A 160 7.92 -72.83 28.60
C CYS A 160 9.00 -72.01 27.87
N ALA A 161 10.07 -72.65 27.37
CA ALA A 161 11.12 -71.97 26.61
C ALA A 161 10.59 -71.42 25.27
N LEU A 162 9.77 -72.20 24.56
CA LEU A 162 9.13 -71.79 23.31
C LEU A 162 8.14 -70.63 23.53
N GLN A 163 7.37 -70.64 24.62
CA GLN A 163 6.48 -69.52 24.98
C GLN A 163 7.26 -68.24 25.29
N LEU A 164 8.40 -68.34 25.96
CA LEU A 164 9.26 -67.19 26.23
C LEU A 164 9.82 -66.57 24.94
N GLN A 165 10.20 -67.43 23.97
CA GLN A 165 10.65 -66.98 22.65
C GLN A 165 9.53 -66.29 21.86
N LEU A 166 8.31 -66.82 21.90
CA LEU A 166 7.14 -66.22 21.26
C LEU A 166 6.86 -64.81 21.80
N ASP A 167 6.89 -64.64 23.12
CA ASP A 167 6.64 -63.35 23.76
C ASP A 167 7.79 -62.36 23.48
N ALA A 168 9.04 -62.82 23.42
CA ALA A 168 10.16 -62.00 23.00
C ALA A 168 10.02 -61.49 21.56
N GLN A 169 9.55 -62.35 20.63
CA GLN A 169 9.29 -61.94 19.25
C GLN A 169 8.15 -60.90 19.16
N ARG A 170 7.07 -61.07 19.94
CA ARG A 170 5.96 -60.10 19.99
C ARG A 170 6.38 -58.74 20.55
N VAL A 171 7.30 -58.70 21.52
CA VAL A 171 7.87 -57.45 22.02
C VAL A 171 8.68 -56.75 20.92
N ARG A 172 9.52 -57.50 20.19
CA ARG A 172 10.30 -56.96 19.07
C ARG A 172 9.40 -56.39 17.96
N GLU A 173 8.29 -57.05 17.63
CA GLU A 173 7.31 -56.50 16.68
C GLU A 173 6.72 -55.15 17.14
N ARG A 174 6.41 -55.02 18.44
CA ARG A 174 5.88 -53.77 19.00
C ARG A 174 6.92 -52.65 18.98
N GLU A 175 8.18 -52.94 19.28
CA GLU A 175 9.27 -51.97 19.22
C GLU A 175 9.48 -51.44 17.80
N LEU A 176 9.43 -52.33 16.80
CA LEU A 176 9.54 -51.95 15.39
C LEU A 176 8.36 -51.07 14.93
N LEU A 177 7.13 -51.39 15.34
CA LEU A 177 5.96 -50.52 15.10
C LEU A 177 6.13 -49.15 15.75
N GLY A 178 6.65 -49.09 16.98
CA GLY A 178 6.94 -47.83 17.67
C GLY A 178 7.95 -46.95 16.93
N ARG A 179 9.03 -47.54 16.39
CA ARG A 179 10.02 -46.83 15.55
C ARG A 179 9.40 -46.31 14.26
N HIS A 180 8.56 -47.11 13.60
CA HIS A 180 7.84 -46.69 12.40
C HIS A 180 6.95 -45.47 12.66
N ASP A 181 6.16 -45.51 13.74
CA ASP A 181 5.30 -44.39 14.15
C ASP A 181 6.11 -43.13 14.49
N GLN A 182 7.28 -43.29 15.12
CA GLN A 182 8.18 -42.19 15.42
C GLN A 182 8.69 -41.51 14.13
N LEU A 183 9.19 -42.28 13.17
CA LEU A 183 9.65 -41.72 11.89
C LEU A 183 8.53 -41.04 11.10
N GLN A 184 7.30 -41.56 11.18
CA GLN A 184 6.15 -40.88 10.58
C GLN A 184 5.88 -39.52 11.23
N ARG A 185 6.01 -39.41 12.56
CA ARG A 185 5.85 -38.14 13.27
C ARG A 185 6.95 -37.16 12.88
N GLU A 186 8.21 -37.59 12.92
CA GLU A 186 9.36 -36.76 12.52
C GLU A 186 9.22 -36.25 11.07
N SER A 187 8.73 -37.09 10.14
CA SER A 187 8.44 -36.68 8.77
C SER A 187 7.33 -35.63 8.68
N ARG A 188 6.26 -35.76 9.47
CA ARG A 188 5.18 -34.76 9.53
C ARG A 188 5.67 -33.44 10.11
N ASP A 189 6.50 -33.49 11.15
CA ASP A 189 7.03 -32.30 11.82
C ASP A 189 7.96 -31.51 10.88
N VAL A 190 8.88 -32.18 10.19
CA VAL A 190 9.74 -31.53 9.18
C VAL A 190 8.93 -30.99 8.01
N HIS A 191 7.87 -31.69 7.58
CA HIS A 191 6.99 -31.20 6.52
C HIS A 191 6.18 -29.97 6.96
N ALA A 192 5.71 -29.93 8.20
CA ALA A 192 5.05 -28.76 8.77
C ALA A 192 6.01 -27.56 8.87
N GLU A 193 7.25 -27.79 9.31
CA GLU A 193 8.28 -26.75 9.35
C GLU A 193 8.60 -26.22 7.96
N LEU A 194 8.76 -27.10 6.96
CA LEU A 194 8.96 -26.73 5.56
C LEU A 194 7.83 -25.82 5.07
N THR A 195 6.58 -26.23 5.31
CA THR A 195 5.39 -25.45 4.89
C THR A 195 5.37 -24.06 5.54
N LEU A 196 5.74 -23.97 6.82
CA LEU A 196 5.87 -22.69 7.52
C LEU A 196 6.97 -21.82 6.88
N ARG A 197 8.13 -22.37 6.55
CA ARG A 197 9.22 -21.61 5.92
C ARG A 197 8.87 -21.17 4.50
N THR A 198 8.21 -22.02 3.70
CA THR A 198 7.73 -21.66 2.36
C THR A 198 6.72 -20.51 2.42
N THR A 199 5.75 -20.56 3.33
CA THR A 199 4.76 -19.47 3.48
C THR A 199 5.39 -18.15 3.96
N GLN A 200 6.39 -18.22 4.84
CA GLN A 200 7.17 -17.04 5.24
C GLN A 200 7.95 -16.44 4.06
N LEU A 201 8.56 -17.29 3.23
CA LEU A 201 9.28 -16.87 2.03
C LEU A 201 8.35 -16.15 1.03
N GLU A 202 7.17 -16.72 0.77
CA GLU A 202 6.15 -16.11 -0.10
C GLU A 202 5.66 -14.75 0.44
N ALA A 203 5.45 -14.64 1.75
CA ALA A 203 5.04 -13.38 2.37
C ALA A 203 6.12 -12.30 2.25
N LEU A 204 7.39 -12.66 2.44
CA LEU A 204 8.52 -11.75 2.26
C LEU A 204 8.71 -11.33 0.80
N GLN A 205 8.51 -12.24 -0.16
CA GLN A 205 8.53 -11.90 -1.59
C GLN A 205 7.47 -10.86 -1.96
N ARG A 206 6.25 -11.00 -1.43
CA ARG A 206 5.18 -9.99 -1.64
C ARG A 206 5.57 -8.64 -1.06
N ARG A 207 6.10 -8.62 0.17
CA ARG A 207 6.57 -7.41 0.82
C ARG A 207 7.72 -6.75 0.06
N ALA A 208 8.68 -7.54 -0.44
CA ALA A 208 9.77 -7.02 -1.27
C ALA A 208 9.23 -6.35 -2.54
N ALA A 209 8.27 -6.99 -3.22
CA ALA A 209 7.64 -6.42 -4.42
C ALA A 209 6.84 -5.13 -4.14
N ASP A 210 6.23 -4.99 -2.95
CA ASP A 210 5.59 -3.73 -2.52
C ASP A 210 6.64 -2.62 -2.33
N VAL A 211 7.73 -2.91 -1.62
CA VAL A 211 8.79 -1.92 -1.36
C VAL A 211 9.54 -1.54 -2.65
N GLU A 212 9.74 -2.48 -3.59
CA GLU A 212 10.32 -2.18 -4.90
C GLU A 212 9.43 -1.24 -5.74
N ARG A 213 8.11 -1.39 -5.65
CA ARG A 213 7.17 -0.43 -6.24
C ARG A 213 7.29 0.93 -5.59
N ASP A 214 7.33 0.99 -4.26
CA ASP A 214 7.50 2.25 -3.52
C ASP A 214 8.84 2.92 -3.85
N LEU A 215 9.92 2.14 -4.03
CA LEU A 215 11.23 2.64 -4.45
C LEU A 215 11.17 3.29 -5.84
N LYS A 216 10.50 2.63 -6.78
CA LYS A 216 10.31 3.16 -8.14
C LYS A 216 9.52 4.46 -8.10
N ASP A 217 8.42 4.50 -7.35
CA ASP A 217 7.60 5.70 -7.20
C ASP A 217 8.39 6.84 -6.51
N ALA A 218 9.23 6.52 -5.52
CA ALA A 218 10.10 7.50 -4.87
C ALA A 218 11.14 8.07 -5.84
N ARG A 219 11.76 7.21 -6.66
CA ARG A 219 12.71 7.62 -7.71
C ARG A 219 12.05 8.50 -8.77
N ASP A 220 10.86 8.14 -9.23
CA ASP A 220 10.11 8.95 -10.21
C ASP A 220 9.74 10.34 -9.63
N ARG A 221 9.48 10.43 -8.33
CA ARG A 221 9.25 11.71 -7.63
C ARG A 221 10.54 12.53 -7.49
N GLU A 222 11.65 11.89 -7.16
CA GLU A 222 12.97 12.55 -7.08
C GLU A 222 13.33 13.20 -8.43
N VAL A 223 13.15 12.46 -9.54
CA VAL A 223 13.40 12.99 -10.89
C VAL A 223 12.50 14.20 -11.19
N ARG A 224 11.20 14.13 -10.88
CA ARG A 224 10.29 15.27 -11.10
C ARG A 224 10.67 16.49 -10.28
N LEU A 225 11.02 16.32 -9.02
CA LEU A 225 11.44 17.43 -8.16
C LEU A 225 12.77 18.05 -8.63
N SER A 226 13.69 17.22 -9.12
CA SER A 226 14.92 17.69 -9.76
C SER A 226 14.63 18.51 -11.02
N ASP A 227 13.77 18.01 -11.91
CA ASP A 227 13.37 18.72 -13.13
C ASP A 227 12.67 20.05 -12.80
N GLU A 228 11.81 20.08 -11.78
CA GLU A 228 11.14 21.30 -11.29
C GLU A 228 12.14 22.33 -10.71
N LEU A 229 13.15 21.85 -9.96
CA LEU A 229 14.23 22.69 -9.44
C LEU A 229 15.07 23.29 -10.56
N ASP A 230 15.44 22.50 -11.55
CA ASP A 230 16.22 22.97 -12.70
C ASP A 230 15.41 23.96 -13.55
N SER A 231 14.11 23.72 -13.76
CA SER A 231 13.24 24.69 -14.42
C SER A 231 13.14 26.01 -13.65
N CYS A 232 13.03 25.96 -12.31
CA CYS A 232 13.02 27.16 -11.48
C CYS A 232 14.37 27.91 -11.55
N ARG A 233 15.50 27.20 -11.57
CA ARG A 233 16.84 27.79 -11.72
C ARG A 233 16.99 28.49 -13.08
N ASP A 234 16.55 27.85 -14.15
CA ASP A 234 16.60 28.40 -15.50
C ASP A 234 15.72 29.66 -15.64
N GLN A 235 14.50 29.62 -15.10
CA GLN A 235 13.60 30.78 -15.09
C GLN A 235 14.21 31.94 -14.29
N ASN A 236 14.81 31.67 -13.12
CA ASN A 236 15.50 32.71 -12.35
C ASN A 236 16.70 33.29 -13.12
N ALA A 237 17.49 32.45 -13.79
CA ALA A 237 18.60 32.92 -14.62
C ALA A 237 18.12 33.81 -15.78
N GLN A 238 17.04 33.42 -16.47
CA GLN A 238 16.43 34.22 -17.54
C GLN A 238 15.91 35.56 -17.03
N LEU A 239 15.22 35.57 -15.88
CA LEU A 239 14.74 36.79 -15.23
C LEU A 239 15.89 37.71 -14.86
N HIS A 240 16.98 37.18 -14.29
CA HIS A 240 18.18 37.98 -13.99
C HIS A 240 18.78 38.61 -15.25
N VAL A 241 18.88 37.87 -16.36
CA VAL A 241 19.34 38.42 -17.65
C VAL A 241 18.42 39.53 -18.16
N HIS A 242 17.10 39.35 -18.07
CA HIS A 242 16.13 40.38 -18.47
C HIS A 242 16.23 41.63 -17.60
N VAL A 243 16.31 41.48 -16.27
CA VAL A 243 16.51 42.60 -15.34
C VAL A 243 17.81 43.34 -15.67
N SER A 244 18.90 42.61 -15.91
CA SER A 244 20.20 43.21 -16.24
C SER A 244 20.14 43.99 -17.56
N ARG A 245 19.47 43.45 -18.59
CA ARG A 245 19.24 44.15 -19.87
C ARG A 245 18.39 45.41 -19.71
N LEU A 246 17.34 45.35 -18.89
CA LEU A 246 16.49 46.52 -18.62
C LEU A 246 17.26 47.61 -17.87
N GLN A 247 18.04 47.23 -16.85
CA GLN A 247 18.92 48.16 -16.13
C GLN A 247 19.95 48.81 -17.05
N GLN A 248 20.53 48.05 -17.98
CA GLN A 248 21.48 48.56 -18.96
C GLN A 248 20.81 49.52 -19.96
N ALA A 249 19.61 49.18 -20.47
CA ALA A 249 18.84 50.07 -21.33
C ALA A 249 18.44 51.38 -20.63
N LEU A 250 18.10 51.32 -19.34
CA LEU A 250 17.83 52.50 -18.50
C LEU A 250 19.09 53.36 -18.35
N ALA A 251 20.24 52.77 -18.03
CA ALA A 251 21.51 53.46 -17.92
C ALA A 251 21.92 54.14 -19.25
N ASP A 252 21.74 53.44 -20.38
CA ASP A 252 22.02 53.96 -21.72
C ASP A 252 21.08 55.12 -22.10
N SER A 253 19.83 55.07 -21.64
CA SER A 253 18.87 56.17 -21.82
C SER A 253 19.19 57.40 -20.98
N ALA A 254 19.74 57.20 -19.77
CA ALA A 254 20.14 58.26 -18.86
C ALA A 254 21.51 58.89 -19.20
N ALA A 255 22.38 58.15 -19.88
CA ALA A 255 23.72 58.61 -20.28
C ALA A 255 23.73 59.43 -21.60
N LYS A 256 22.61 59.55 -22.32
CA LYS A 256 22.50 60.41 -23.50
C LYS A 256 22.41 61.89 -23.06
N PRO A 257 23.40 62.75 -23.36
CA PRO A 257 23.27 64.18 -23.09
C PRO A 257 22.14 64.76 -23.94
N ALA A 258 21.34 65.64 -23.34
CA ALA A 258 20.33 66.44 -24.03
C ALA A 258 21.01 67.26 -25.15
N SER A 259 20.93 66.76 -26.38
CA SER A 259 21.30 67.52 -27.57
C SER A 259 20.11 68.38 -28.02
N PRO A 260 20.35 69.60 -28.53
CA PRO A 260 19.35 70.66 -28.57
C PRO A 260 18.31 70.44 -29.68
N GLN A 261 17.06 70.79 -29.36
CA GLN A 261 15.93 71.09 -30.26
C GLN A 261 15.74 70.22 -31.51
N PRO A 262 14.68 69.40 -31.61
CA PRO A 262 14.32 68.79 -32.87
C PRO A 262 13.74 69.85 -33.80
N GLN A 263 14.45 70.14 -34.89
CA GLN A 263 13.79 70.63 -36.11
C GLN A 263 12.84 69.52 -36.58
N ALA A 264 11.59 69.89 -36.83
CA ALA A 264 10.55 68.99 -37.29
C ALA A 264 10.90 68.49 -38.70
N ASP A 265 11.56 67.33 -38.78
CA ASP A 265 11.61 66.52 -39.98
C ASP A 265 10.30 65.73 -40.09
N GLU A 266 9.40 66.18 -40.96
CA GLU A 266 8.11 65.54 -41.27
C GLU A 266 8.26 64.07 -41.71
N GLY A 267 9.46 63.64 -42.14
CA GLY A 267 9.77 62.24 -42.47
C GLY A 267 9.90 61.31 -41.26
N SER A 268 10.37 61.79 -40.11
CA SER A 268 10.57 60.97 -38.89
C SER A 268 9.25 60.64 -38.17
N SER A 269 8.27 61.54 -38.27
CA SER A 269 6.91 61.33 -37.77
C SER A 269 6.18 60.23 -38.56
N GLY A 270 6.41 60.15 -39.88
CA GLY A 270 5.85 59.12 -40.75
C GLY A 270 6.36 57.71 -40.42
N GLU A 271 7.67 57.55 -40.21
CA GLU A 271 8.24 56.26 -39.79
C GLU A 271 7.83 55.86 -38.38
N ALA A 272 7.76 56.81 -37.45
CA ALA A 272 7.30 56.54 -36.09
C ALA A 272 5.83 56.09 -36.07
N LEU A 273 4.96 56.73 -36.85
CA LEU A 273 3.56 56.34 -37.02
C LEU A 273 3.40 55.00 -37.76
N ALA A 274 4.26 54.69 -38.73
CA ALA A 274 4.28 53.40 -39.41
C ALA A 274 4.66 52.27 -38.43
N ARG A 275 5.70 52.46 -37.61
CA ARG A 275 6.09 51.50 -36.57
C ARG A 275 5.00 51.33 -35.51
N LEU A 276 4.30 52.41 -35.16
CA LEU A 276 3.18 52.34 -34.21
C LEU A 276 2.03 51.53 -34.78
N ARG A 277 1.70 51.70 -36.07
CA ARG A 277 0.70 50.85 -36.76
C ARG A 277 1.13 49.40 -36.86
N ASP A 278 2.40 49.12 -37.16
CA ASP A 278 2.92 47.75 -37.20
C ASP A 278 2.83 47.07 -35.82
N VAL A 279 3.14 47.80 -34.76
CA VAL A 279 3.00 47.32 -33.37
C VAL A 279 1.53 47.14 -32.99
N GLU A 280 0.64 48.05 -33.37
CA GLU A 280 -0.81 47.92 -33.16
C GLU A 280 -1.38 46.70 -33.90
N GLU A 281 -0.90 46.41 -35.11
CA GLU A 281 -1.30 45.25 -35.89
C GLU A 281 -0.76 43.95 -35.28
N GLN A 282 0.51 43.93 -34.85
CA GLN A 282 1.08 42.80 -34.11
C GLN A 282 0.35 42.55 -32.80
N ASN A 283 0.01 43.60 -32.05
CA ASN A 283 -0.71 43.49 -30.80
C ASN A 283 -2.14 42.97 -31.03
N SER A 284 -2.80 43.44 -32.10
CA SER A 284 -4.09 42.90 -32.53
C SER A 284 -4.00 41.41 -32.84
N ARG A 285 -2.97 40.95 -33.55
CA ARG A 285 -2.75 39.51 -33.84
C ARG A 285 -2.54 38.70 -32.55
N LEU A 286 -1.70 39.20 -31.63
CA LEU A 286 -1.43 38.55 -30.34
C LEU A 286 -2.68 38.46 -29.45
N VAL A 287 -3.57 39.46 -29.49
CA VAL A 287 -4.85 39.43 -28.78
C VAL A 287 -5.76 38.34 -29.36
N HIS A 288 -5.84 38.21 -30.69
CA HIS A 288 -6.62 37.15 -31.33
C HIS A 288 -6.06 35.75 -31.01
N GLU A 289 -4.74 35.59 -31.03
CA GLU A 289 -4.09 34.33 -30.63
C GLU A 289 -4.34 33.99 -29.15
N ASN A 290 -4.26 34.97 -28.25
CA ASN A 290 -4.59 34.77 -26.84
C ASN A 290 -6.05 34.35 -26.63
N LEU A 291 -6.98 34.94 -27.37
CA LEU A 291 -8.38 34.54 -27.33
C LEU A 291 -8.55 33.09 -27.84
N ALA A 292 -7.92 32.73 -28.95
CA ALA A 292 -7.97 31.37 -29.49
C ALA A 292 -7.35 30.33 -28.52
N LEU A 293 -6.25 30.68 -27.83
CA LEU A 293 -5.63 29.84 -26.81
C LEU A 293 -6.54 29.68 -25.59
N ARG A 294 -7.21 30.74 -25.13
CA ARG A 294 -8.19 30.66 -24.04
C ARG A 294 -9.38 29.77 -24.40
N ASP A 295 -9.86 29.85 -25.63
CA ASP A 295 -10.91 28.97 -26.16
C ASP A 295 -10.46 27.50 -26.24
N SER A 296 -9.18 27.26 -26.57
CA SER A 296 -8.60 25.92 -26.55
C SER A 296 -8.48 25.36 -25.12
N ILE A 297 -8.00 26.18 -24.18
CA ILE A 297 -7.90 25.80 -22.76
C ILE A 297 -9.28 25.48 -22.17
N THR A 298 -10.29 26.29 -22.45
CA THR A 298 -11.66 26.02 -21.98
C THR A 298 -12.21 24.73 -22.57
N LYS A 299 -11.97 24.44 -23.86
CA LYS A 299 -12.32 23.14 -24.46
C LYS A 299 -11.62 21.98 -23.78
N LEU A 300 -10.32 22.07 -23.54
CA LEU A 300 -9.55 21.03 -22.83
C LEU A 300 -10.05 20.84 -21.39
N GLN A 301 -10.39 21.92 -20.68
CA GLN A 301 -10.99 21.85 -19.35
C GLN A 301 -12.36 21.18 -19.37
N THR A 302 -13.20 21.47 -20.36
CA THR A 302 -14.49 20.76 -20.52
C THR A 302 -14.30 19.28 -20.81
N GLN A 303 -13.35 18.92 -21.67
CA GLN A 303 -13.02 17.52 -21.96
C GLN A 303 -12.47 16.79 -20.74
N LEU A 304 -11.61 17.43 -19.94
CA LEU A 304 -11.11 16.88 -18.69
C LEU A 304 -12.23 16.67 -17.67
N ASN A 305 -13.16 17.62 -17.57
CA ASN A 305 -14.32 17.50 -16.69
C ASN A 305 -15.27 16.38 -17.13
N ASP A 306 -15.46 16.19 -18.44
CA ASP A 306 -16.27 15.09 -18.99
C ASP A 306 -15.59 13.73 -18.80
N LEU A 307 -14.25 13.68 -18.90
CA LEU A 307 -13.47 12.49 -18.56
C LEU A 307 -13.52 12.18 -17.05
N ASN A 308 -13.44 13.19 -16.19
CA ASN A 308 -13.60 13.00 -14.75
C ASN A 308 -15.02 12.56 -14.36
N ARG A 309 -16.05 13.06 -15.05
CA ARG A 309 -17.44 12.62 -14.87
C ARG A 309 -17.65 11.19 -15.36
N SER A 310 -17.05 10.80 -16.48
CA SER A 310 -17.13 9.43 -17.00
C SER A 310 -16.27 8.44 -16.19
N SER A 311 -15.14 8.88 -15.62
CA SER A 311 -14.35 8.10 -14.66
C SER A 311 -15.05 7.98 -13.29
N GLY A 312 -15.87 8.94 -12.89
CA GLY A 312 -16.80 8.81 -11.76
C GLY A 312 -17.92 7.78 -11.99
N ALA A 313 -18.19 7.41 -13.24
CA ALA A 313 -19.17 6.38 -13.62
C ALA A 313 -18.60 4.95 -13.63
N THR A 314 -17.27 4.78 -13.65
CA THR A 314 -16.64 3.51 -13.23
C THR A 314 -16.70 3.44 -11.72
N GLY A 315 -17.68 2.69 -11.21
CA GLY A 315 -18.10 2.64 -9.81
C GLY A 315 -16.95 2.79 -8.82
N SER A 316 -17.07 3.82 -7.98
CA SER A 316 -16.22 4.08 -6.82
C SER A 316 -15.74 2.78 -6.17
N ILE A 317 -14.46 2.72 -5.79
CA ILE A 317 -13.85 1.60 -5.05
C ILE A 317 -14.74 1.14 -3.88
N PHE A 318 -15.53 2.04 -3.31
CA PHE A 318 -16.53 1.72 -2.30
C PHE A 318 -17.68 0.85 -2.82
N ALA A 319 -18.23 1.12 -4.00
CA ALA A 319 -19.25 0.29 -4.64
C ALA A 319 -18.72 -1.12 -4.95
N VAL A 320 -17.50 -1.20 -5.51
CA VAL A 320 -16.81 -2.48 -5.73
C VAL A 320 -16.59 -3.22 -4.42
N HIS A 321 -16.19 -2.52 -3.36
CA HIS A 321 -16.00 -3.11 -2.04
C HIS A 321 -17.33 -3.61 -1.42
N VAL A 322 -18.42 -2.87 -1.58
CA VAL A 322 -19.76 -3.29 -1.11
C VAL A 322 -20.23 -4.53 -1.88
N ASP A 323 -20.03 -4.59 -3.19
CA ASP A 323 -20.39 -5.73 -4.01
C ASP A 323 -19.54 -6.97 -3.68
N LEU A 324 -18.22 -6.81 -3.51
CA LEU A 324 -17.34 -7.87 -3.03
C LEU A 324 -17.74 -8.37 -1.63
N LYS A 325 -18.21 -7.48 -0.74
CA LYS A 325 -18.69 -7.86 0.59
C LYS A 325 -19.99 -8.65 0.53
N ARG A 326 -20.90 -8.30 -0.39
CA ARG A 326 -22.14 -9.06 -0.65
C ARG A 326 -21.83 -10.43 -1.24
N GLU A 327 -20.93 -10.50 -2.21
CA GLU A 327 -20.50 -11.75 -2.82
C GLU A 327 -19.81 -12.67 -1.81
N ASN A 328 -18.94 -12.12 -0.95
CA ASN A 328 -18.30 -12.89 0.12
C ASN A 328 -19.32 -13.45 1.12
N ALA A 329 -20.35 -12.68 1.47
CA ALA A 329 -21.43 -13.17 2.32
C ALA A 329 -22.23 -14.31 1.64
N HIS A 330 -22.48 -14.21 0.33
CA HIS A 330 -23.15 -15.25 -0.43
C HIS A 330 -22.33 -16.54 -0.51
N LEU A 331 -21.01 -16.43 -0.78
CA LEU A 331 -20.10 -17.57 -0.79
C LEU A 331 -20.01 -18.26 0.57
N ARG A 332 -19.99 -17.51 1.68
CA ARG A 332 -20.04 -18.09 3.03
C ARG A 332 -21.32 -18.87 3.29
N ALA A 333 -22.47 -18.37 2.83
CA ALA A 333 -23.73 -19.08 2.94
C ALA A 333 -23.71 -20.41 2.16
N GLN A 334 -23.23 -20.40 0.92
CA GLN A 334 -23.08 -21.61 0.10
C GLN A 334 -22.13 -22.64 0.73
N VAL A 335 -21.01 -22.19 1.30
CA VAL A 335 -20.08 -23.08 2.02
C VAL A 335 -20.75 -23.72 3.23
N GLU A 336 -21.57 -22.99 3.99
CA GLU A 336 -22.31 -23.60 5.10
C GLU A 336 -23.42 -24.55 4.64
N GLU A 337 -24.11 -24.27 3.54
CA GLU A 337 -25.03 -25.23 2.93
C GLU A 337 -24.31 -26.51 2.50
N LEU A 338 -23.13 -26.40 1.88
CA LEU A 338 -22.30 -27.55 1.50
C LEU A 338 -21.85 -28.35 2.72
N LYS A 339 -21.45 -27.69 3.82
CA LYS A 339 -21.11 -28.37 5.08
C LYS A 339 -22.33 -29.05 5.70
N GLN A 340 -23.51 -28.43 5.65
CA GLN A 340 -24.74 -29.05 6.14
C GLN A 340 -25.13 -30.26 5.29
N LEU A 341 -24.99 -30.18 3.97
CA LEU A 341 -25.18 -31.30 3.06
C LEU A 341 -24.18 -32.42 3.37
N GLN A 342 -22.90 -32.11 3.53
CA GLN A 342 -21.88 -33.10 3.90
C GLN A 342 -22.22 -33.78 5.23
N ARG A 343 -22.66 -33.02 6.26
CA ARG A 343 -23.12 -33.58 7.53
C ARG A 343 -24.34 -34.48 7.34
N ARG A 344 -25.31 -34.08 6.52
CA ARG A 344 -26.48 -34.90 6.17
C ARG A 344 -26.07 -36.18 5.43
N PHE A 345 -25.15 -36.11 4.47
CA PHE A 345 -24.63 -37.28 3.76
C PHE A 345 -23.84 -38.23 4.66
N LEU A 346 -22.99 -37.70 5.55
CA LEU A 346 -22.23 -38.52 6.50
C LEU A 346 -23.14 -39.18 7.54
N THR A 347 -24.20 -38.49 7.97
CA THR A 347 -25.18 -39.03 8.92
C THR A 347 -26.12 -40.06 8.28
N THR A 348 -26.50 -39.90 7.01
CA THR A 348 -27.27 -40.91 6.27
C THR A 348 -26.42 -42.10 5.83
N ALA A 349 -25.14 -41.88 5.47
CA ALA A 349 -24.18 -42.94 5.17
C ALA A 349 -23.93 -43.84 6.38
N LYS A 350 -23.80 -43.27 7.59
CA LYS A 350 -23.72 -44.05 8.84
C LYS A 350 -24.98 -44.86 9.17
N LYS A 351 -26.16 -44.43 8.71
CA LYS A 351 -27.43 -45.16 8.93
C LYS A 351 -27.66 -46.28 7.91
N LYS A 352 -27.02 -46.26 6.74
CA LYS A 352 -27.23 -47.25 5.67
C LYS A 352 -26.23 -48.42 5.67
N THR A 353 -25.09 -48.30 6.35
CA THR A 353 -24.06 -49.36 6.47
C THR A 353 -24.26 -50.34 7.64
N MET A 354 -25.40 -50.28 8.35
CA MET A 354 -25.69 -51.12 9.52
C MET A 354 -26.98 -51.95 9.38
N ARG A 355 -27.30 -52.44 8.17
CA ARG A 355 -28.28 -53.52 8.00
C ARG A 355 -27.73 -54.57 7.05
N PHE A 356 -27.02 -55.55 7.62
CA PHE A 356 -26.84 -56.84 6.98
C PHE A 356 -28.14 -57.64 7.15
N PRO A 357 -28.68 -58.27 6.10
CA PRO A 357 -29.75 -59.23 6.27
C PRO A 357 -29.18 -60.42 7.03
N ALA A 358 -29.77 -60.76 8.18
CA ALA A 358 -29.53 -62.03 8.82
C ALA A 358 -29.98 -63.13 7.85
N ILE A 359 -29.04 -63.99 7.47
CA ILE A 359 -29.28 -65.19 6.68
C ILE A 359 -30.07 -66.14 7.58
N SER A 360 -31.25 -66.56 7.11
CA SER A 360 -32.02 -67.70 7.60
C SER A 360 -32.37 -68.59 6.43
#